data_AF-E4RTH2-F1
#
_entry.id   AF-E4RTH2-F1
#
_cell.length_a   1.000
_cell.length_b   1.000
_cell.length_c   1.000
_cell.angle_alpha   90.00
_cell.angle_beta   90.00
_cell.angle_gamma   90.00
#
_symmetry.space_group_name_H-M   'P 1'
#
loop_
_entity.id
_entity.type
_entity.pdbx_description
1 polymer ?
#
loop_
_entity_poly.entity_id
_entity_poly.type
_entity_poly.pdbx_seq_one_letter_code
_entity_poly.pdbx_strand_id
1 'polypeptide(L)'
;MKTLPIAIAFGLFGAIAVTVSFSQQWPTWVMFVAWVSFYLFGKTWQSSLWVFLQIVLGMCMAVLIQLTAGLLGQLIGAFGFAASVFLYIGSLAYIARTRKLNNIPAWFLGLIILFGVHPPLEPLPILQILIPIIAGFVFAWLNNLVVEKIHARQSQQ
;
A
#
# COMPACT_ATOMS: atom_id res chain seq x y z
N MET A 1 28.08 13.90 13.49
CA MET A 1 26.61 13.73 13.32
C MET A 1 26.31 12.96 12.03
N LYS A 2 26.58 11.65 11.97
CA LYS A 2 26.48 10.86 10.73
C LYS A 2 25.03 10.70 10.20
N THR A 3 24.01 11.04 10.99
CA THR A 3 22.59 10.89 10.61
C THR A 3 21.94 12.13 9.98
N LEU A 4 22.55 13.32 10.09
CA LEU A 4 21.96 14.56 9.58
C LEU A 4 21.68 14.54 8.07
N PRO A 5 22.60 14.06 7.20
CA PRO A 5 22.34 14.04 5.76
C PRO A 5 21.20 13.09 5.37
N ILE A 6 21.03 12.00 6.11
CA ILE A 6 19.94 11.03 5.92
C ILE A 6 18.61 11.69 6.29
N ALA A 7 18.55 12.39 7.42
CA ALA A 7 17.35 13.11 7.85
C ALA A 7 16.94 14.18 6.81
N ILE A 8 17.90 14.91 6.24
CA ILE A 8 17.66 15.89 5.18
C ILE A 8 17.08 15.19 3.93
N ALA A 9 17.62 14.05 3.53
CA ALA A 9 17.11 13.29 2.38
C ALA A 9 15.65 12.87 2.60
N PHE A 10 15.34 12.21 3.72
CA PHE A 10 13.96 11.83 4.05
C PHE A 10 13.01 13.03 4.08
N GLY A 11 13.42 14.14 4.70
CA GLY A 11 12.63 15.36 4.76
C GLY A 11 12.36 15.96 3.38
N LEU A 12 13.38 16.03 2.52
CA LEU A 12 13.26 16.58 1.17
C LEU A 12 12.33 15.74 0.29
N PHE A 13 12.53 14.42 0.23
CA PHE A 13 11.65 13.55 -0.55
C PHE A 13 10.22 13.56 0.01
N GLY A 14 10.05 13.61 1.33
CA GLY A 14 8.75 13.72 1.96
C GLY A 14 8.03 15.01 1.56
N ALA A 15 8.72 16.16 1.59
CA ALA A 15 8.17 17.44 1.18
C ALA A 15 7.77 17.47 -0.30
N ILE A 16 8.61 16.91 -1.18
CA ILE A 16 8.30 16.80 -2.61
C ILE A 16 7.07 15.91 -2.82
N ALA A 17 7.02 14.75 -2.16
CA ALA A 17 5.92 13.82 -2.30
C ALA A 17 4.60 14.46 -1.86
N VAL A 18 4.56 15.14 -0.70
CA VAL A 18 3.37 15.87 -0.24
C VAL A 18 2.96 16.96 -1.22
N THR A 19 3.93 17.71 -1.75
CA THR A 19 3.65 18.78 -2.73
C THR A 19 3.01 18.21 -4.00
N VAL A 20 3.53 17.09 -4.51
CA VAL A 20 3.00 16.39 -5.68
C VAL A 20 1.62 15.80 -5.41
N SER A 21 1.41 15.15 -4.26
CA SER A 21 0.12 14.56 -3.94
C SER A 21 -0.96 15.61 -3.74
N PHE A 22 -0.63 16.76 -3.13
CA PHE A 22 -1.57 17.87 -2.99
C PHE A 22 -1.88 18.57 -4.32
N SER A 23 -0.88 18.79 -5.18
CA SER A 23 -1.15 19.42 -6.48
C SER A 23 -2.04 18.56 -7.36
N GLN A 24 -1.92 17.23 -7.26
CA GLN A 24 -2.71 16.27 -8.02
C GLN A 24 -3.99 15.80 -7.29
N GLN A 25 -4.28 16.35 -6.11
CA GLN A 25 -5.44 15.98 -5.26
C GLN A 25 -5.50 14.48 -4.92
N TRP A 26 -4.33 13.85 -4.76
CA TRP A 26 -4.25 12.45 -4.36
C TRP A 26 -4.40 12.29 -2.84
N PRO A 27 -5.00 11.18 -2.37
CA PRO A 27 -4.95 10.80 -0.96
C PRO A 27 -3.49 10.61 -0.52
N THR A 28 -2.93 11.63 0.12
CA THR A 28 -1.50 11.69 0.44
C THR A 28 -1.08 10.56 1.39
N TRP A 29 -1.98 10.15 2.29
CA TRP A 29 -1.76 9.03 3.18
C TRP A 29 -1.63 7.69 2.43
N VAL A 30 -2.32 7.49 1.30
CA VAL A 30 -2.21 6.24 0.50
C VAL A 30 -0.81 6.11 -0.08
N MET A 31 -0.27 7.21 -0.60
CA MET A 31 1.10 7.28 -1.08
C MET A 31 2.10 7.00 0.04
N PHE A 32 1.89 7.54 1.25
CA PHE A 32 2.74 7.24 2.41
C PHE A 32 2.63 5.79 2.88
N VAL A 33 1.44 5.17 2.84
CA VAL A 33 1.28 3.75 3.14
C VAL A 33 2.13 2.91 2.19
N ALA A 34 2.08 3.22 0.88
CA ALA A 34 2.90 2.54 -0.12
C ALA A 34 4.40 2.76 0.13
N TRP A 35 4.80 4.00 0.43
CA TRP A 35 6.19 4.33 0.77
C TRP A 35 6.67 3.52 1.99
N VAL A 36 5.91 3.50 3.08
CA VAL A 36 6.27 2.76 4.29
C VAL A 36 6.32 1.26 4.01
N SER A 37 5.39 0.73 3.20
CA SER A 37 5.38 -0.68 2.82
C SER A 37 6.67 -1.11 2.10
N PHE A 38 7.26 -0.23 1.28
CA PHE A 38 8.56 -0.46 0.65
C PHE A 38 9.66 -0.69 1.71
N TYR A 39 9.76 0.20 2.71
CA TYR A 39 10.79 0.07 3.74
C TYR A 39 10.55 -1.12 4.69
N LEU A 40 9.31 -1.49 4.94
CA LEU A 40 8.96 -2.61 5.82
C LEU A 40 9.16 -3.97 5.16
N PHE A 41 8.82 -4.09 3.88
CA PHE A 41 8.63 -5.40 3.25
C PHE A 41 9.48 -5.64 2.01
N GLY A 42 10.12 -4.63 1.44
CA GLY A 42 10.92 -4.83 0.25
C GLY A 42 11.79 -3.65 -0.13
N LYS A 43 13.05 -3.67 0.34
CA LYS A 43 14.12 -2.75 -0.11
C LYS A 43 14.66 -3.10 -1.49
N THR A 44 14.34 -4.28 -2.03
CA THR A 44 14.78 -4.69 -3.38
C THR A 44 13.62 -4.59 -4.36
N TRP A 45 13.90 -4.17 -5.60
CA TRP A 45 12.87 -4.03 -6.66
C TRP A 45 11.95 -5.25 -6.79
N GLN A 46 12.51 -6.45 -6.73
CA GLN A 46 11.76 -7.71 -6.83
C GLN A 46 10.80 -7.91 -5.65
N SER A 47 11.25 -7.65 -4.42
CA SER A 47 10.41 -7.76 -3.23
C SER A 47 9.34 -6.67 -3.20
N SER A 48 9.68 -5.44 -3.59
CA SER A 48 8.72 -4.33 -3.72
C SER A 48 7.59 -4.67 -4.71
N LEU A 49 7.89 -5.32 -5.84
CA LEU A 49 6.89 -5.73 -6.82
C LEU A 49 5.91 -6.77 -6.24
N TRP A 50 6.41 -7.74 -5.46
CA TRP A 50 5.54 -8.72 -4.78
C TRP A 50 4.67 -8.09 -3.71
N VAL A 51 5.18 -7.08 -3.00
CA VAL A 51 4.42 -6.32 -1.99
C VAL A 51 3.34 -5.48 -2.67
N PHE A 52 3.70 -4.76 -3.74
CA PHE A 52 2.76 -4.00 -4.55
C PHE A 52 1.62 -4.90 -5.06
N LEU A 53 1.94 -6.07 -5.62
CA LEU A 53 0.93 -7.01 -6.10
C LEU A 53 -0.02 -7.44 -4.97
N GLN A 54 0.50 -7.72 -3.77
CA GLN A 54 -0.32 -8.11 -2.62
C GLN A 54 -1.20 -6.96 -2.11
N ILE A 55 -0.74 -5.72 -2.17
CA ILE A 55 -1.57 -4.52 -1.91
C ILE A 55 -2.72 -4.44 -2.92
N VAL A 56 -2.43 -4.60 -4.21
CA VAL A 56 -3.45 -4.58 -5.27
C VAL A 56 -4.47 -5.71 -5.08
N LEU A 57 -4.00 -6.93 -4.78
CA LEU A 57 -4.89 -8.05 -4.49
C LEU A 57 -5.72 -7.84 -3.22
N GLY A 58 -5.15 -7.19 -2.20
CA GLY A 58 -5.86 -6.71 -1.02
C GLY A 58 -6.98 -5.73 -1.38
N MET A 59 -6.72 -4.77 -2.27
CA MET A 59 -7.76 -3.87 -2.78
C MET A 59 -8.86 -4.65 -3.52
N CYS A 60 -8.50 -5.58 -4.40
CA CYS A 60 -9.48 -6.44 -5.07
C CYS A 60 -10.33 -7.21 -4.06
N MET A 61 -9.73 -7.73 -2.99
CA MET A 61 -10.45 -8.41 -1.91
C MET A 61 -11.43 -7.46 -1.19
N ALA A 62 -11.07 -6.20 -0.94
CA ALA A 62 -11.99 -5.23 -0.33
C ALA A 62 -13.17 -4.87 -1.26
N VAL A 63 -12.97 -4.84 -2.57
CA VAL A 63 -14.07 -4.69 -3.55
C VAL A 63 -15.02 -5.89 -3.44
N LEU A 64 -14.47 -7.10 -3.44
CA LEU A 64 -15.25 -8.34 -3.32
C LEU A 64 -16.02 -8.41 -2.01
N ILE A 65 -15.43 -7.97 -0.90
CA ILE A 65 -16.11 -7.85 0.40
C ILE A 65 -17.33 -6.94 0.28
N GLN A 66 -17.19 -5.75 -0.32
CA GLN A 66 -18.31 -4.81 -0.45
C GLN A 66 -19.43 -5.34 -1.36
N LEU A 67 -19.08 -5.96 -2.49
CA LEU A 67 -20.06 -6.55 -3.42
C LEU A 67 -20.84 -7.69 -2.76
N THR A 68 -20.13 -8.62 -2.12
CA THR A 68 -20.77 -9.73 -1.41
C THR A 68 -21.55 -9.28 -0.18
N ALA A 69 -21.12 -8.20 0.48
CA ALA A 69 -21.83 -7.65 1.63
C ALA A 69 -23.20 -7.13 1.23
N GLY A 70 -23.32 -6.51 0.05
CA GLY A 70 -24.61 -6.10 -0.52
C GLY A 70 -25.53 -7.29 -0.78
N LEU A 71 -25.00 -8.38 -1.35
CA LEU A 71 -25.75 -9.62 -1.61
C LEU A 71 -26.19 -10.30 -0.30
N LEU A 72 -25.27 -10.49 0.64
CA LEU A 72 -25.56 -11.07 1.94
C LEU A 72 -26.46 -10.17 2.78
N GLY A 73 -26.39 -8.85 2.61
CA GLY A 73 -27.28 -7.90 3.25
C GLY A 73 -28.75 -8.14 2.92
N GLN A 74 -29.05 -8.62 1.71
CA GLN A 74 -30.41 -9.01 1.31
C GLN A 74 -30.88 -10.31 1.98
N LEU A 75 -29.96 -11.18 2.41
CA LEU A 75 -30.28 -12.50 2.98
C LEU A 75 -30.27 -12.50 4.51
N ILE A 76 -29.26 -11.88 5.11
CA ILE A 76 -28.99 -11.91 6.56
C ILE A 76 -28.95 -10.51 7.19
N GLY A 77 -29.40 -9.49 6.45
CA GLY A 77 -29.54 -8.12 6.97
C GLY A 77 -28.20 -7.50 7.39
N ALA A 78 -28.18 -6.89 8.57
CA ALA A 78 -27.02 -6.14 9.08
C ALA A 78 -25.73 -6.98 9.21
N PHE A 79 -25.84 -8.31 9.25
CA PHE A 79 -24.68 -9.20 9.33
C PHE A 79 -23.97 -9.42 7.99
N GLY A 80 -24.53 -8.94 6.88
CA GLY A 80 -23.98 -9.16 5.54
C GLY A 80 -22.52 -8.74 5.39
N PHE A 81 -22.17 -7.55 5.89
CA PHE A 81 -20.79 -7.06 5.83
C PHE A 81 -19.83 -7.89 6.69
N ALA A 82 -20.20 -8.20 7.94
CA ALA A 82 -19.37 -9.00 8.84
C ALA A 82 -19.13 -10.41 8.28
N ALA A 83 -20.16 -11.03 7.70
CA ALA A 83 -20.06 -12.33 7.05
C ALA A 83 -19.12 -12.28 5.83
N SER A 84 -19.23 -11.26 4.98
CA SER A 84 -18.29 -11.07 3.86
C SER A 84 -16.85 -10.94 4.33
N VAL A 85 -16.60 -10.07 5.32
CA VAL A 85 -15.25 -9.91 5.89
C VAL A 85 -14.71 -11.24 6.42
N PHE A 86 -15.52 -11.99 7.17
CA PHE A 86 -15.14 -13.31 7.69
C PHE A 86 -14.76 -14.28 6.56
N LEU A 87 -15.57 -14.36 5.49
CA LEU A 87 -15.30 -15.23 4.35
C LEU A 87 -13.99 -14.89 3.65
N TYR A 88 -13.76 -13.61 3.33
CA TYR A 88 -12.59 -13.21 2.55
C TYR A 88 -11.30 -13.17 3.38
N ILE A 89 -11.33 -12.65 4.61
CA ILE A 89 -10.16 -12.66 5.49
C ILE A 89 -9.85 -14.09 5.96
N GLY A 90 -10.87 -14.90 6.23
CA GLY A 90 -10.70 -16.32 6.52
C GLY A 90 -10.04 -17.05 5.36
N SER A 91 -10.48 -16.77 4.13
CA SER A 91 -9.87 -17.33 2.90
C SER A 91 -8.43 -16.84 2.68
N LEU A 92 -8.13 -15.59 3.02
CA LEU A 92 -6.78 -15.02 2.92
C LEU A 92 -5.76 -15.83 3.71
N ALA A 93 -6.12 -16.34 4.89
CA ALA A 93 -5.22 -17.18 5.69
C ALA A 93 -4.75 -18.44 4.93
N TYR A 94 -5.58 -18.99 4.05
CA TYR A 94 -5.22 -20.11 3.19
C TYR A 94 -4.38 -19.67 1.99
N ILE A 95 -4.75 -18.56 1.33
CA ILE A 95 -4.02 -18.01 0.17
C ILE A 95 -2.60 -17.62 0.55
N ALA A 96 -2.43 -17.02 1.73
CA ALA A 96 -1.15 -16.58 2.26
C ALA A 96 -0.19 -17.71 2.64
N ARG A 97 -0.62 -18.99 2.54
CA ARG A 97 0.28 -20.14 2.73
C ARG A 97 1.22 -20.38 1.52
N THR A 98 0.98 -19.69 0.41
CA THR A 98 1.81 -19.80 -0.80
C THR A 98 3.15 -19.07 -0.64
N ARG A 99 4.23 -19.55 -1.29
CA ARG A 99 5.58 -18.94 -1.16
C ARG A 99 5.67 -17.49 -1.62
N LYS A 100 4.78 -17.04 -2.51
CA LYS A 100 4.89 -15.72 -3.18
C LYS A 100 3.90 -14.68 -2.66
N LEU A 101 2.79 -15.09 -2.03
CA LEU A 101 1.71 -14.19 -1.61
C LEU A 101 1.47 -14.24 -0.08
N ASN A 102 2.53 -14.51 0.68
CA ASN A 102 2.48 -14.75 2.13
C ASN A 102 2.59 -13.49 3.00
N ASN A 103 2.72 -12.30 2.40
CA ASN A 103 2.81 -11.06 3.15
C ASN A 103 1.41 -10.55 3.50
N ILE A 104 0.79 -11.20 4.49
CA ILE A 104 -0.53 -10.83 5.03
C ILE A 104 -0.62 -9.33 5.33
N PRO A 105 0.36 -8.67 5.99
CA PRO A 105 0.33 -7.22 6.17
C PRO A 105 0.12 -6.42 4.88
N ALA A 106 0.79 -6.79 3.77
CA ALA A 106 0.62 -6.11 2.49
C ALA A 106 -0.81 -6.23 1.94
N TRP A 107 -1.46 -7.40 2.08
CA TRP A 107 -2.87 -7.56 1.75
C TRP A 107 -3.76 -6.64 2.58
N PHE A 108 -3.52 -6.57 3.89
CA PHE A 108 -4.25 -5.68 4.78
C PHE A 108 -4.04 -4.22 4.46
N LEU A 109 -2.85 -3.80 4.02
CA LEU A 109 -2.64 -2.44 3.52
C LEU A 109 -3.55 -2.13 2.32
N GLY A 110 -3.73 -3.08 1.40
CA GLY A 110 -4.70 -2.95 0.30
C GLY A 110 -6.15 -2.80 0.78
N LEU A 111 -6.56 -3.61 1.75
CA LEU A 111 -7.89 -3.51 2.39
C LEU A 111 -8.08 -2.13 3.05
N ILE A 112 -7.10 -1.68 3.84
CA ILE A 112 -7.10 -0.39 4.53
C ILE A 112 -7.16 0.76 3.54
N ILE A 113 -6.40 0.69 2.43
CA ILE A 113 -6.43 1.70 1.39
C ILE A 113 -7.83 1.83 0.81
N LEU A 114 -8.43 0.72 0.36
CA LEU A 114 -9.73 0.77 -0.30
C LEU A 114 -10.85 1.21 0.67
N PHE A 115 -10.88 0.68 1.89
CA PHE A 115 -11.88 1.06 2.88
C PHE A 115 -11.69 2.49 3.38
N GLY A 116 -10.44 2.95 3.51
CA GLY A 116 -10.15 4.31 3.94
C GLY A 116 -10.50 5.36 2.87
N VAL A 117 -10.23 5.07 1.59
CA VAL A 117 -10.58 5.96 0.47
C VAL A 117 -12.07 5.89 0.13
N HIS A 118 -12.73 4.76 0.40
CA HIS A 118 -14.15 4.55 0.11
C HIS A 118 -14.56 4.99 -1.32
N PRO A 119 -13.83 4.56 -2.36
CA PRO A 119 -14.16 4.95 -3.73
C PRO A 119 -15.51 4.35 -4.15
N PRO A 120 -16.21 4.97 -5.12
CA PRO A 120 -17.29 4.29 -5.83
C PRO A 120 -16.82 2.92 -6.35
N LEU A 121 -17.70 1.91 -6.31
CA LEU A 121 -17.41 0.55 -6.76
C LEU A 121 -17.43 0.43 -8.30
N GLU A 122 -16.77 1.36 -8.97
CA GLU A 122 -16.56 1.40 -10.40
C GLU A 122 -15.08 1.15 -10.71
N PRO A 123 -14.74 0.52 -11.85
CA PRO A 123 -13.35 0.20 -12.16
C PRO A 123 -12.43 1.41 -12.18
N LEU A 124 -12.88 2.55 -12.72
CA LEU A 124 -12.02 3.72 -12.94
C LEU A 124 -11.58 4.40 -11.63
N PRO A 125 -12.47 4.76 -10.68
CA PRO A 125 -12.06 5.28 -9.37
C PRO A 125 -11.11 4.36 -8.60
N ILE A 126 -11.33 3.03 -8.67
CA ILE A 126 -10.46 2.05 -8.02
C ILE A 126 -9.06 2.04 -8.66
N LEU A 127 -8.99 2.06 -9.99
CA LEU A 127 -7.72 2.10 -10.72
C LEU A 127 -6.95 3.41 -10.49
N GLN A 128 -7.65 4.53 -10.29
CA GLN A 128 -7.01 5.82 -9.98
C GLN A 128 -6.23 5.78 -8.66
N ILE A 129 -6.63 4.94 -7.69
CA ILE A 129 -5.90 4.75 -6.42
C ILE A 129 -4.53 4.11 -6.65
N LEU A 130 -4.32 3.40 -7.76
CA LEU A 130 -3.00 2.84 -8.09
C LEU A 130 -1.96 3.93 -8.34
N ILE A 131 -2.38 5.12 -8.79
CA ILE A 131 -1.47 6.24 -9.09
C ILE A 131 -0.71 6.67 -7.81
N PRO A 132 -1.36 7.05 -6.70
CA PRO A 132 -0.64 7.40 -5.47
C PRO A 132 0.13 6.21 -4.88
N ILE A 133 -0.33 4.96 -5.04
CA ILE A 133 0.43 3.78 -4.58
C ILE A 133 1.75 3.67 -5.34
N ILE A 134 1.71 3.70 -6.68
CA ILE A 134 2.89 3.64 -7.55
C ILE A 134 3.84 4.80 -7.22
N ALA A 135 3.30 6.02 -7.09
CA ALA A 135 4.09 7.18 -6.71
C ALA A 135 4.79 6.97 -5.36
N GLY A 136 4.12 6.37 -4.37
CA GLY A 136 4.70 6.06 -3.07
C GLY A 136 5.89 5.09 -3.15
N PHE A 137 5.77 4.03 -3.95
CA PHE A 137 6.89 3.11 -4.22
C PHE A 137 8.05 3.81 -4.95
N VAL A 138 7.76 4.67 -5.93
CA VAL A 138 8.78 5.42 -6.68
C VAL A 138 9.53 6.39 -5.76
N PHE A 139 8.82 7.18 -4.96
CA PHE A 139 9.46 8.10 -4.02
C PHE A 139 10.29 7.37 -2.96
N ALA A 140 9.79 6.26 -2.43
CA ALA A 140 10.53 5.43 -1.50
C ALA A 140 11.81 4.86 -2.12
N TRP A 141 11.73 4.38 -3.36
CA TRP A 141 12.89 3.88 -4.10
C TRP A 141 13.94 4.97 -4.32
N LEU A 142 13.53 6.14 -4.83
CA LEU A 142 14.44 7.27 -5.06
C LEU A 142 15.11 7.75 -3.76
N ASN A 143 14.33 7.85 -2.67
CA ASN A 143 14.88 8.20 -1.37
C ASN A 143 15.89 7.14 -0.89
N ASN A 144 15.59 5.86 -1.06
CA ASN A 144 16.49 4.78 -0.69
C ASN A 144 17.82 4.82 -1.46
N LEU A 145 17.79 5.10 -2.77
CA LEU A 145 19.01 5.26 -3.58
C LEU A 145 19.93 6.37 -3.04
N VAL A 146 19.34 7.49 -2.62
CA VAL A 146 20.11 8.60 -2.03
C VAL A 146 20.67 8.22 -0.67
N VAL A 147 19.87 7.57 0.18
CA VAL A 147 20.28 7.12 1.52
C VAL A 147 21.41 6.08 1.43
N GLU A 148 21.34 5.11 0.53
CA GLU A 148 22.39 4.12 0.31
C GLU A 148 23.70 4.78 -0.14
N LYS A 149 23.61 5.76 -1.06
CA LYS A 149 24.78 6.52 -1.52
C LYS A 149 25.43 7.34 -0.40
N ILE A 150 24.63 7.92 0.51
CA ILE A 150 25.13 8.64 1.69
C ILE A 150 25.84 7.67 2.63
N HIS A 151 25.23 6.51 2.91
CA HIS A 151 25.84 5.49 3.78
C HIS A 151 27.18 5.00 3.23
N ALA A 152 27.27 4.68 1.94
CA ALA A 152 28.50 4.22 1.30
C ALA A 152 29.66 5.23 1.42
N ARG A 153 29.37 6.53 1.32
CA ARG A 153 30.37 7.60 1.49
C ARG A 153 30.84 7.72 2.94
N GLN A 154 29.95 7.50 3.91
CA GLN A 154 30.29 7.58 5.33
C GLN A 154 31.05 6.37 5.86
N SER A 155 30.99 5.22 5.18
CA SER A 155 31.79 4.03 5.50
C SER A 155 33.22 4.08 4.93
N GLN A 156 33.48 4.97 3.97
CA GLN A 156 34.80 5.18 3.37
C GLN A 156 35.63 6.27 4.08
N GLN A 157 35.05 6.95 5.08
CA GLN A 157 35.67 7.99 5.91
C GLN A 157 35.84 7.50 7.34
#